data_AF-A0AA40KK51-F1
#
_entry.id   AF-A0AA40KK51-F1
#
_cell.length_a   1.000
_cell.length_b   1.000
_cell.length_c   1.000
_cell.angle_alpha   90.00
_cell.angle_beta   90.00
_cell.angle_gamma   90.00
#
_symmetry.space_group_name_H-M   'P 1'
#
loop_
_entity.id
_entity.type
_entity.pdbx_description
1 polymer ?
#
loop_
_entity_poly.entity_id
_entity_poly.type
_entity_poly.pdbx_seq_one_letter_code
_entity_poly.pdbx_strand_id
1 'polypeptide(L)'
;MNGTNQPQNEKEHEEYQYLNIIKKVIKEGTRKDDRTGVGTLSIFGTQMRFTLRDNVFPLLTTKRVFWKGVLEELLWFIRGSTNAKELAEKNVHIWDANSSRNFLNSSGFTDREEGDLGPVYGFQWRHFGAEYKDMHTDYSGQGIDQLEQVIDKIRHSPNDRRIIMTAWNPIDIPKMALPPCHCFVQFYVSNGELSCQLYQRSADMGLGVPFNIASYSLLTYMLTHITNLKVLRDIKREKNQ
;
A
#
# COMPACT_ATOMS: atom_id res chain seq x y z
N MET A 1 -5.66 15.34 -53.72
CA MET A 1 -5.68 15.75 -52.30
C MET A 1 -5.72 14.48 -51.47
N ASN A 2 -4.56 13.92 -51.12
CA ASN A 2 -4.48 12.74 -50.26
C ASN A 2 -4.42 13.23 -48.82
N GLY A 3 -5.55 13.13 -48.12
CA GLY A 3 -5.62 13.36 -46.68
C GLY A 3 -4.82 12.27 -45.97
N THR A 4 -3.68 12.66 -45.40
CA THR A 4 -2.94 11.84 -44.45
C THR A 4 -3.80 11.69 -43.21
N ASN A 5 -4.35 10.49 -43.00
CA ASN A 5 -4.83 10.05 -41.69
C ASN A 5 -3.62 10.11 -40.74
N GLN A 6 -3.56 11.15 -39.91
CA GLN A 6 -2.69 11.10 -38.74
C GLN A 6 -3.22 9.96 -37.85
N PRO A 7 -2.37 9.03 -37.39
CA PRO A 7 -2.80 8.03 -36.42
C PRO A 7 -3.32 8.76 -35.18
N GLN A 8 -4.53 8.41 -34.75
CA GLN A 8 -5.06 8.84 -33.46
C GLN A 8 -4.00 8.53 -32.40
N ASN A 9 -3.72 9.52 -31.57
CA ASN A 9 -2.73 9.45 -30.50
C ASN A 9 -3.18 8.38 -29.49
N GLU A 10 -2.81 7.12 -29.70
CA GLU A 10 -3.14 6.03 -28.77
C GLU A 10 -2.48 6.35 -27.43
N LYS A 11 -3.30 6.51 -26.40
CA LYS A 11 -2.82 6.77 -25.04
C LYS A 11 -1.98 5.57 -24.60
N GLU A 12 -0.70 5.78 -24.34
CA GLU A 12 0.22 4.76 -23.87
C GLU A 12 -0.34 4.07 -22.60
N HIS A 13 -0.26 2.74 -22.55
CA HIS A 13 -0.81 1.94 -21.45
C HIS A 13 -0.15 2.31 -20.11
N GLU A 14 -0.92 2.45 -19.03
CA GLU A 14 -0.40 3.00 -17.75
C GLU A 14 0.70 2.14 -17.11
N GLU A 15 0.77 0.83 -17.41
CA GLU A 15 1.85 -0.07 -16.98
C GLU A 15 3.24 0.34 -17.50
N TYR A 16 3.32 1.10 -18.61
CA TYR A 16 4.60 1.62 -19.09
C TYR A 16 5.26 2.55 -18.06
N GLN A 17 4.52 3.18 -17.15
CA GLN A 17 5.11 3.95 -16.05
C GLN A 17 6.04 3.08 -15.18
N TYR A 18 5.60 1.86 -14.85
CA TYR A 18 6.38 0.90 -14.07
C TYR A 18 7.60 0.40 -14.87
N LEU A 19 7.39 0.00 -16.13
CA LEU A 19 8.45 -0.51 -17.00
C LEU A 19 9.52 0.55 -17.30
N ASN A 20 9.10 1.80 -17.52
CA ASN A 20 10.00 2.91 -17.79
C ASN A 20 10.85 3.27 -16.56
N ILE A 21 10.29 3.17 -15.35
CA ILE A 21 11.08 3.36 -14.13
C ILE A 21 12.10 2.22 -13.97
N ILE A 22 11.74 0.95 -14.21
CA ILE A 22 12.71 -0.15 -14.19
C ILE A 22 13.84 0.08 -15.18
N LYS A 23 13.50 0.44 -16.42
CA LYS A 23 14.48 0.75 -17.47
C LYS A 23 15.40 1.88 -17.05
N LYS A 24 14.86 2.93 -16.41
CA LYS A 24 15.63 4.05 -15.87
C LYS A 24 16.57 3.61 -14.74
N VAL A 25 16.10 2.80 -13.79
CA VAL A 25 16.93 2.26 -12.70
C VAL A 25 18.10 1.44 -13.25
N ILE A 26 17.86 0.60 -14.25
CA ILE A 26 18.91 -0.23 -14.86
C ILE A 26 19.93 0.64 -15.61
N LYS A 27 19.46 1.64 -16.36
CA LYS A 27 20.32 2.46 -17.22
C LYS A 27 21.11 3.53 -16.46
N GLU A 28 20.48 4.17 -15.48
CA GLU A 28 20.96 5.40 -14.83
C GLU A 28 21.14 5.24 -13.32
N GLY A 29 20.75 4.10 -12.75
CA GLY A 29 20.80 3.86 -11.31
C GLY A 29 22.23 3.85 -10.77
N THR A 30 22.39 4.44 -9.59
CA THR A 30 23.64 4.36 -8.85
C THR A 30 23.71 3.02 -8.13
N ARG A 31 24.82 2.29 -8.33
CA ARG A 31 25.11 1.07 -7.58
C ARG A 31 25.34 1.42 -6.11
N LYS A 32 24.61 0.75 -5.22
CA LYS A 32 24.80 0.84 -3.78
C LYS A 32 25.01 -0.55 -3.23
N ASP A 33 26.01 -0.68 -2.37
CA ASP A 33 26.12 -1.87 -1.54
C ASP A 33 24.96 -1.85 -0.52
N ASP A 34 24.40 -3.01 -0.24
CA ASP A 34 23.34 -3.17 0.74
C ASP A 34 23.75 -4.17 1.83
N ARG A 35 22.97 -4.21 2.91
CA ARG A 35 23.20 -5.08 4.07
C ARG A 35 23.14 -6.58 3.71
N THR A 36 22.63 -6.95 2.54
CA THR A 36 22.48 -8.34 2.09
C THR A 36 23.66 -8.83 1.24
N GLY A 37 24.55 -7.93 0.81
CA GLY A 37 25.69 -8.25 -0.06
C GLY A 37 25.35 -8.48 -1.53
N VAL A 38 24.06 -8.42 -1.90
CA VAL A 38 23.58 -8.52 -3.29
C VAL A 38 23.90 -7.24 -4.05
N GLY A 39 23.73 -6.10 -3.39
CA GLY A 39 23.85 -4.78 -3.99
C GLY A 39 22.60 -4.40 -4.78
N THR A 40 22.38 -3.10 -4.93
CA THR A 40 21.21 -2.54 -5.62
C THR A 40 21.62 -1.52 -6.67
N LEU A 41 20.82 -1.40 -7.73
CA LEU A 41 20.79 -0.19 -8.56
C LEU A 41 19.66 0.68 -8.05
N SER A 42 19.95 1.95 -7.78
CA SER A 42 18.99 2.85 -7.13
C SER A 42 18.92 4.21 -7.81
N ILE A 43 17.72 4.78 -7.82
CA ILE A 43 17.45 6.19 -8.09
C ILE A 43 16.63 6.75 -6.93
N PHE A 44 16.68 8.07 -6.73
CA PHE A 44 15.98 8.73 -5.63
C PHE A 44 14.84 9.59 -6.16
N GLY A 45 13.61 9.24 -5.77
CA GLY A 45 12.40 9.97 -6.16
C GLY A 45 11.90 9.58 -7.56
N THR A 46 10.74 8.93 -7.59
CA THR A 46 9.96 8.68 -8.80
C THR A 46 8.47 8.80 -8.46
N GLN A 47 7.64 8.91 -9.49
CA GLN A 47 6.20 8.98 -9.33
C GLN A 47 5.52 8.15 -10.41
N MET A 48 4.46 7.45 -10.02
CA MET A 48 3.52 6.79 -10.93
C MET A 48 2.11 7.22 -10.56
N ARG A 49 1.20 7.22 -11.52
CA ARG A 49 -0.22 7.52 -11.32
C ARG A 49 -1.06 6.56 -12.15
N PHE A 50 -1.96 5.84 -11.50
CA PHE A 50 -2.85 4.89 -12.14
C PHE A 50 -4.30 5.37 -12.03
N THR A 51 -5.08 5.22 -13.10
CA THR A 51 -6.52 5.44 -13.06
C THR A 51 -7.22 4.24 -12.42
N LEU A 52 -8.20 4.52 -11.56
CA LEU A 52 -9.17 3.53 -11.07
C LEU A 52 -10.55 3.74 -11.71
N ARG A 53 -10.64 4.66 -12.67
CA ARG A 53 -11.87 4.97 -13.40
C ARG A 53 -12.22 3.86 -14.37
N ASP A 54 -13.48 3.81 -14.77
CA ASP A 54 -14.01 2.91 -15.81
C ASP A 54 -13.79 1.42 -15.51
N ASN A 55 -13.84 1.07 -14.22
CA ASN A 55 -13.54 -0.27 -13.70
C ASN A 55 -12.14 -0.80 -14.07
N VAL A 56 -11.19 0.10 -14.33
CA VAL A 56 -9.77 -0.26 -14.49
C VAL A 56 -9.15 -0.47 -13.12
N PHE A 57 -8.36 -1.54 -12.99
CA PHE A 57 -7.60 -1.84 -11.80
C PHE A 57 -6.14 -2.12 -12.18
N PRO A 58 -5.15 -1.41 -11.62
CA PRO A 58 -3.74 -1.51 -12.04
C PRO A 58 -3.06 -2.75 -11.44
N LEU A 59 -3.57 -3.94 -11.79
CA LEU A 59 -2.87 -5.20 -11.57
C LEU A 59 -1.94 -5.43 -12.77
N LEU A 60 -0.64 -5.33 -12.54
CA LEU A 60 0.35 -5.45 -13.62
C LEU A 60 0.20 -6.78 -14.38
N THR A 61 0.43 -6.73 -15.69
CA THR A 61 0.17 -7.84 -16.61
C THR A 61 1.44 -8.47 -17.16
N THR A 62 2.55 -7.74 -17.16
CA THR A 62 3.87 -8.23 -17.63
C THR A 62 4.46 -9.32 -16.73
N LYS A 63 3.92 -9.50 -15.53
CA LYS A 63 4.13 -10.68 -14.67
C LYS A 63 2.89 -10.92 -13.82
N ARG A 64 2.66 -12.16 -13.39
CA ARG A 64 1.57 -12.48 -12.45
C ARG A 64 1.86 -11.87 -11.07
N VAL A 65 0.91 -11.08 -10.56
CA VAL A 65 0.93 -10.55 -9.18
C VAL A 65 0.16 -11.49 -8.25
N PHE A 66 0.66 -11.73 -7.04
CA PHE A 66 0.03 -12.61 -6.06
C PHE A 66 -1.19 -11.94 -5.38
N TRP A 67 -2.31 -11.89 -6.11
CA TRP A 67 -3.53 -11.20 -5.68
C TRP A 67 -4.10 -11.65 -4.33
N LYS A 68 -4.09 -12.95 -4.06
CA LYS A 68 -4.55 -13.48 -2.76
C LYS A 68 -3.75 -12.87 -1.61
N GLY A 69 -2.43 -12.77 -1.76
CA GLY A 69 -1.58 -12.11 -0.79
C GLY A 69 -1.95 -10.64 -0.60
N VAL A 70 -2.16 -9.90 -1.70
CA VAL A 70 -2.55 -8.47 -1.66
C VAL A 70 -3.81 -8.26 -0.85
N LEU A 71 -4.85 -9.05 -1.13
CA LEU A 71 -6.14 -8.94 -0.46
C LEU A 71 -6.03 -9.29 1.03
N GLU A 72 -5.45 -10.45 1.35
CA GLU A 72 -5.39 -10.94 2.74
C GLU A 72 -4.51 -10.04 3.62
N GLU A 73 -3.40 -9.54 3.10
CA GLU A 73 -2.54 -8.59 3.82
C GLU A 73 -3.27 -7.26 4.07
N LEU A 74 -3.99 -6.73 3.07
CA LEU A 74 -4.72 -5.49 3.26
C LEU A 74 -5.82 -5.63 4.33
N LEU A 75 -6.55 -6.76 4.33
CA LEU A 75 -7.54 -7.04 5.37
C LEU A 75 -6.90 -7.26 6.75
N TRP A 76 -5.70 -7.82 6.80
CA TRP A 76 -4.89 -7.94 8.01
C TRP A 76 -4.45 -6.57 8.55
N PHE A 77 -3.98 -5.66 7.69
CA PHE A 77 -3.68 -4.27 8.07
C PHE A 77 -4.93 -3.55 8.58
N ILE A 78 -6.07 -3.67 7.87
CA ILE A 78 -7.33 -3.03 8.27
C ILE A 78 -7.76 -3.52 9.66
N ARG A 79 -7.60 -4.81 9.98
CA ARG A 79 -7.93 -5.34 11.32
C ARG A 79 -7.00 -4.86 12.43
N GLY A 80 -5.87 -4.22 12.11
CA GLY A 80 -4.89 -3.83 13.10
C GLY A 80 -4.02 -4.98 13.62
N SER A 81 -4.08 -6.16 12.99
CA SER A 81 -3.32 -7.32 13.46
C SER A 81 -1.82 -7.14 13.24
N THR A 82 -1.04 -7.75 14.13
CA THR A 82 0.43 -7.81 14.09
C THR A 82 0.94 -9.25 14.12
N ASN A 83 0.03 -10.23 14.03
CA ASN A 83 0.34 -11.66 14.03
C ASN A 83 0.45 -12.18 12.59
N ALA A 84 1.68 -12.45 12.14
CA ALA A 84 1.94 -12.99 10.80
C ALA A 84 1.36 -14.40 10.59
N LYS A 85 1.12 -15.18 11.65
CA LYS A 85 0.57 -16.54 11.55
C LYS A 85 -0.84 -16.55 10.96
N GLU A 86 -1.62 -15.49 11.18
CA GLU A 86 -2.95 -15.36 10.56
C GLU A 86 -2.90 -15.35 9.02
N LEU A 87 -1.82 -14.82 8.45
CA LEU A 87 -1.58 -14.84 7.00
C LEU A 87 -1.07 -16.21 6.57
N ALA A 88 -0.14 -16.81 7.32
CA ALA A 88 0.39 -18.14 7.03
C ALA A 88 -0.70 -19.22 7.05
N GLU A 89 -1.65 -19.17 7.98
CA GLU A 89 -2.83 -20.05 8.05
C GLU A 89 -3.70 -19.99 6.78
N LYS A 90 -3.68 -18.83 6.10
CA LYS A 90 -4.36 -18.62 4.82
C LYS A 90 -3.46 -18.92 3.62
N ASN A 91 -2.29 -19.53 3.82
CA ASN A 91 -1.28 -19.80 2.81
C ASN A 91 -0.73 -18.51 2.15
N VAL A 92 -0.52 -17.47 2.96
CA VAL A 92 0.10 -16.20 2.57
C VAL A 92 1.36 -15.99 3.42
N HIS A 93 2.52 -16.30 2.84
CA HIS A 93 3.80 -16.41 3.56
C HIS A 93 4.74 -15.21 3.35
N ILE A 94 4.18 -14.03 3.06
CA ILE A 94 4.97 -12.84 2.70
C ILE A 94 5.73 -12.23 3.88
N TRP A 95 5.33 -12.56 5.12
CA TRP A 95 5.93 -12.06 6.36
C TRP A 95 6.79 -13.09 7.10
N ASP A 96 6.74 -14.37 6.72
CA ASP A 96 7.39 -15.49 7.42
C ASP A 96 8.87 -15.26 7.71
N ALA A 97 9.61 -14.80 6.70
CA ALA A 97 11.05 -14.53 6.85
C ALA A 97 11.32 -13.46 7.92
N ASN A 98 10.52 -12.40 7.93
CA ASN A 98 10.65 -11.27 8.86
C ASN A 98 10.05 -11.54 10.25
N SER A 99 9.22 -12.56 10.39
CA SER A 99 8.64 -12.97 11.68
C SER A 99 9.28 -14.22 12.27
N SER A 100 10.22 -14.85 11.56
CA SER A 100 10.90 -16.07 12.01
C SER A 100 11.72 -15.85 13.28
N ARG A 101 11.87 -16.91 14.09
CA ARG A 101 12.71 -16.86 15.31
C ARG A 101 14.12 -16.32 15.05
N ASN A 102 14.74 -16.78 13.97
CA ASN A 102 16.10 -16.36 13.60
C ASN A 102 16.16 -14.85 13.28
N PHE A 103 15.19 -14.34 12.52
CA PHE A 103 15.16 -12.93 12.14
C PHE A 103 14.90 -12.04 13.37
N LEU A 104 13.93 -12.41 14.22
CA LEU A 104 13.61 -11.69 15.44
C LEU A 104 14.81 -11.62 16.39
N ASN A 105 15.49 -12.74 16.63
CA ASN A 105 16.71 -12.78 17.44
C ASN A 105 17.81 -11.87 16.84
N SER A 106 18.04 -11.95 15.53
CA SER A 106 19.04 -11.11 14.85
C SER A 106 18.71 -9.62 14.88
N SER A 107 17.43 -9.28 15.10
CA SER A 107 16.93 -7.92 15.22
C SER A 107 16.83 -7.44 16.67
N GLY A 108 17.32 -8.24 17.63
CA GLY A 108 17.33 -7.90 19.07
C GLY A 108 16.04 -8.23 19.83
N PHE A 109 15.08 -8.93 19.21
CA PHE A 109 13.82 -9.31 19.83
C PHE A 109 13.86 -10.76 20.36
N THR A 110 14.62 -11.00 21.42
CA THR A 110 14.80 -12.35 22.00
C THR A 110 13.54 -12.89 22.68
N ASP A 111 12.75 -12.00 23.30
CA ASP A 111 11.57 -12.38 24.10
C ASP A 111 10.26 -12.30 23.30
N ARG A 112 10.31 -11.79 22.06
CA ARG A 112 9.14 -11.65 21.18
C ARG A 112 8.74 -13.03 20.64
N GLU A 113 7.45 -13.34 20.62
CA GLU A 113 6.94 -14.59 20.05
C GLU A 113 7.22 -14.67 18.54
N GLU A 114 7.49 -15.86 18.00
CA GLU A 114 7.61 -16.05 16.56
C GLU A 114 6.26 -15.75 15.90
N GLY A 115 6.26 -15.01 14.80
CA GLY A 115 5.04 -14.50 14.17
C GLY A 115 4.65 -13.08 14.60
N ASP A 116 5.14 -12.59 15.74
CA ASP A 116 4.87 -11.23 16.21
C ASP A 116 5.79 -10.24 15.46
N LEU A 117 5.18 -9.34 14.68
CA LEU A 117 5.89 -8.33 13.89
C LEU A 117 6.12 -7.02 14.66
N GLY A 118 5.58 -6.89 15.87
CA GLY A 118 5.53 -5.65 16.61
C GLY A 118 4.48 -4.66 16.07
N PRO A 119 4.54 -3.39 16.49
CA PRO A 119 3.53 -2.39 16.18
C PRO A 119 3.63 -1.87 14.73
N VAL A 120 3.58 -2.78 13.75
CA VAL A 120 3.70 -2.49 12.31
C VAL A 120 2.39 -2.01 11.71
N TYR A 121 2.46 -1.38 10.53
CA TYR A 121 1.34 -1.00 9.64
C TYR A 121 -0.05 -0.94 10.27
N GLY A 122 -0.78 -2.07 10.29
CA GLY A 122 -2.16 -2.14 10.78
C GLY A 122 -2.31 -1.62 12.21
N PHE A 123 -1.38 -1.96 13.10
CA PHE A 123 -1.36 -1.41 14.46
C PHE A 123 -1.27 0.11 14.43
N GLN A 124 -0.40 0.69 13.61
CA GLN A 124 -0.31 2.14 13.48
C GLN A 124 -1.57 2.72 12.83
N TRP A 125 -2.25 2.01 11.93
CA TRP A 125 -3.48 2.50 11.30
C TRP A 125 -4.65 2.59 12.28
N ARG A 126 -4.75 1.64 13.22
CA ARG A 126 -5.91 1.50 14.13
C ARG A 126 -5.62 1.97 15.56
N HIS A 127 -4.35 2.00 15.96
CA HIS A 127 -3.90 2.18 17.35
C HIS A 127 -2.65 3.08 17.44
N PHE A 128 -2.52 4.10 16.58
CA PHE A 128 -1.33 4.95 16.55
C PHE A 128 -1.04 5.56 17.93
N GLY A 129 0.18 5.34 18.44
CA GLY A 129 0.61 5.86 19.74
C GLY A 129 0.17 5.03 20.96
N ALA A 130 -0.55 3.92 20.77
CA ALA A 130 -0.79 2.97 21.86
C ALA A 130 0.50 2.24 22.26
N GLU A 131 0.61 1.87 23.54
CA GLU A 131 1.76 1.10 24.02
C GLU A 131 1.63 -0.37 23.60
N TYR A 132 2.48 -0.79 22.67
CA TYR A 132 2.53 -2.18 22.22
C TYR A 132 3.04 -3.13 23.31
N LYS A 133 2.29 -4.20 23.56
CA LYS A 133 2.63 -5.31 24.47
C LYS A 133 3.03 -6.55 23.67
N ASP A 134 2.07 -7.17 23.01
CA ASP A 134 2.24 -8.35 22.15
C ASP A 134 1.14 -8.40 21.07
N MET A 135 1.23 -9.38 20.17
CA MET A 135 0.27 -9.59 19.10
C MET A 135 -1.09 -10.19 19.52
N HIS A 136 -1.27 -10.58 20.79
CA HIS A 136 -2.49 -11.20 21.30
C HIS A 136 -3.36 -10.23 22.11
N THR A 137 -2.78 -9.12 22.52
CA THR A 137 -3.45 -8.07 23.30
C THR A 137 -4.57 -7.40 22.50
N ASP A 138 -5.73 -7.19 23.14
CA ASP A 138 -6.79 -6.34 22.58
C ASP A 138 -6.43 -4.86 22.77
N TYR A 139 -6.23 -4.15 21.67
CA TYR A 139 -5.92 -2.72 21.63
C TYR A 139 -7.15 -1.86 21.35
N SER A 140 -8.37 -2.42 21.36
CA SER A 140 -9.61 -1.69 21.09
C SER A 140 -9.73 -0.44 21.98
N GLY A 141 -9.99 0.71 21.35
CA GLY A 141 -10.08 2.01 22.03
C GLY A 141 -8.74 2.62 22.47
N GLN A 142 -7.61 1.99 22.19
CA GLN A 142 -6.28 2.52 22.51
C GLN A 142 -5.65 3.23 21.29
N GLY A 143 -4.95 4.34 21.56
CA GLY A 143 -4.28 5.12 20.53
C GLY A 143 -5.26 5.89 19.63
N ILE A 144 -4.79 6.25 18.44
CA ILE A 144 -5.59 6.95 17.42
C ILE A 144 -5.94 5.99 16.29
N ASP A 145 -7.24 5.79 16.05
CA ASP A 145 -7.74 5.10 14.85
C ASP A 145 -7.72 6.05 13.64
N GLN A 146 -6.59 6.05 12.94
CA GLN A 146 -6.40 6.90 11.77
C GLN A 146 -7.30 6.49 10.60
N LEU A 147 -7.57 5.19 10.43
CA LEU A 147 -8.42 4.70 9.34
C LEU A 147 -9.87 5.15 9.55
N GLU A 148 -10.38 5.08 10.77
CA GLU A 148 -11.70 5.60 11.12
C GLU A 148 -11.79 7.12 10.87
N GLN A 149 -10.79 7.89 11.30
CA GLN A 149 -10.73 9.34 11.04
C GLN A 149 -10.69 9.68 9.54
N VAL A 150 -9.97 8.89 8.74
CA VAL A 150 -9.98 9.04 7.27
C VAL A 150 -11.38 8.82 6.71
N ILE A 151 -12.05 7.73 7.11
CA ILE A 151 -13.41 7.41 6.64
C ILE A 151 -14.39 8.52 7.04
N ASP A 152 -14.34 8.98 8.29
CA ASP A 152 -15.18 10.05 8.81
C ASP A 152 -14.99 11.35 8.02
N LYS A 153 -13.73 11.77 7.81
CA LYS A 153 -13.43 12.98 7.03
C LYS A 153 -13.87 12.88 5.58
N ILE A 154 -13.70 11.73 4.94
CA ILE A 154 -14.17 11.54 3.55
C ILE A 154 -15.70 11.74 3.48
N ARG A 155 -16.45 11.25 4.46
CA ARG A 155 -17.92 11.38 4.49
C ARG A 155 -18.39 12.79 4.86
N HIS A 156 -17.80 13.38 5.89
CA HIS A 156 -18.37 14.56 6.55
C HIS A 156 -17.57 15.86 6.31
N SER A 157 -16.33 15.76 5.85
CA SER A 157 -15.45 16.91 5.58
C SER A 157 -14.55 16.67 4.37
N PRO A 158 -15.09 16.36 3.18
CA PRO A 158 -14.31 15.92 2.02
C PRO A 158 -13.32 16.96 1.48
N ASN A 159 -13.54 18.25 1.79
CA ASN A 159 -12.64 19.34 1.43
C ASN A 159 -11.47 19.53 2.41
N ASP A 160 -11.41 18.74 3.50
CA ASP A 160 -10.30 18.77 4.45
C ASP A 160 -9.01 18.35 3.72
N ARG A 161 -7.93 19.10 3.96
CA ARG A 161 -6.60 18.83 3.40
C ARG A 161 -5.76 17.89 4.28
N ARG A 162 -6.34 17.41 5.38
CA ARG A 162 -5.72 16.58 6.42
C ARG A 162 -6.40 15.21 6.50
N ILE A 163 -6.83 14.66 5.36
CA ILE A 163 -7.32 13.28 5.25
C ILE A 163 -6.10 12.39 5.01
N ILE A 164 -5.44 12.02 6.11
CA ILE A 164 -4.09 11.44 6.10
C ILE A 164 -4.06 10.23 7.04
N MET A 165 -3.25 9.24 6.68
CA MET A 165 -2.87 8.12 7.54
C MET A 165 -1.37 7.86 7.42
N THR A 166 -0.69 7.55 8.53
CA THR A 166 0.75 7.23 8.55
C THR A 166 1.04 5.95 9.32
N ALA A 167 1.93 5.11 8.78
CA ALA A 167 2.53 3.99 9.50
C ALA A 167 3.88 4.36 10.14
N TRP A 168 4.44 5.54 9.82
CA TRP A 168 5.75 5.95 10.30
C TRP A 168 5.67 6.61 11.68
N ASN A 169 5.88 5.81 12.74
CA ASN A 169 5.95 6.27 14.12
C ASN A 169 7.39 6.15 14.66
N PRO A 170 8.15 7.26 14.81
CA PRO A 170 9.53 7.24 15.29
C PRO A 170 9.73 6.57 16.66
N ILE A 171 8.73 6.62 17.54
CA ILE A 171 8.81 6.00 18.87
C ILE A 171 8.75 4.47 18.77
N ASP A 172 7.98 3.96 17.83
CA ASP A 172 7.73 2.53 17.69
C ASP A 172 8.61 1.84 16.64
N ILE A 173 9.27 2.58 15.75
CA ILE A 173 10.20 2.00 14.74
C ILE A 173 11.20 1.02 15.36
N PRO A 174 11.86 1.32 16.50
CA PRO A 174 12.79 0.37 17.13
C PRO A 174 12.12 -0.90 17.67
N LYS A 175 10.79 -0.93 17.78
CA LYS A 175 10.00 -2.06 18.28
C LYS A 175 9.45 -2.94 17.15
N MET A 176 9.57 -2.52 15.89
CA MET A 176 9.03 -3.24 14.74
C MET A 176 10.04 -4.26 14.20
N ALA A 177 9.57 -5.44 13.80
CA ALA A 177 10.40 -6.42 13.09
C ALA A 177 11.01 -5.81 11.82
N LEU A 178 10.22 -5.04 11.07
CA LEU A 178 10.69 -4.27 9.94
C LEU A 178 10.00 -2.90 9.89
N PRO A 179 10.75 -1.78 9.82
CA PRO A 179 10.15 -0.46 9.68
C PRO A 179 9.32 -0.34 8.39
N PRO A 180 8.21 0.41 8.38
CA PRO A 180 7.26 0.36 7.28
C PRO A 180 7.83 0.97 6.00
N CYS A 181 7.67 0.30 4.86
CA CYS A 181 8.11 0.81 3.55
C CYS A 181 7.12 1.83 2.99
N HIS A 182 5.83 1.57 3.11
CA HIS A 182 4.73 2.46 2.75
C HIS A 182 4.33 3.30 3.96
N CYS A 183 4.85 4.52 4.02
CA CYS A 183 4.93 5.29 5.26
C CYS A 183 3.72 6.20 5.47
N PHE A 184 3.27 6.88 4.42
CA PHE A 184 2.34 7.99 4.53
C PHE A 184 1.36 7.97 3.36
N VAL A 185 0.09 8.17 3.67
CA VAL A 185 -1.01 8.10 2.72
C VAL A 185 -1.85 9.35 2.86
N GLN A 186 -2.11 10.04 1.76
CA GLN A 186 -3.02 11.17 1.71
C GLN A 186 -4.17 10.87 0.77
N PHE A 187 -5.38 11.20 1.21
CA PHE A 187 -6.59 11.13 0.41
C PHE A 187 -7.05 12.53 0.01
N TYR A 188 -7.69 12.60 -1.14
CA TYR A 188 -8.21 13.85 -1.69
C TYR A 188 -9.54 13.59 -2.38
N VAL A 189 -10.58 14.32 -1.98
CA VAL A 189 -11.90 14.24 -2.60
C VAL A 189 -12.11 15.46 -3.49
N SER A 190 -12.49 15.24 -4.74
CA SER A 190 -12.83 16.31 -5.67
C SER A 190 -13.86 15.83 -6.69
N ASN A 191 -14.88 16.64 -6.95
CA ASN A 191 -15.97 16.30 -7.89
C ASN A 191 -16.65 14.95 -7.58
N GLY A 192 -16.71 14.57 -6.30
CA GLY A 192 -17.27 13.29 -5.86
C GLY A 192 -16.37 12.06 -6.13
N GLU A 193 -15.11 12.27 -6.52
CA GLU A 193 -14.11 11.23 -6.74
C GLU A 193 -13.06 11.22 -5.63
N LEU A 194 -12.59 10.03 -5.25
CA LEU A 194 -11.52 9.84 -4.28
C LEU A 194 -10.19 9.55 -4.99
N SER A 195 -9.16 10.32 -4.66
CA SER A 195 -7.76 10.04 -5.02
C SER A 195 -6.97 9.62 -3.79
N CYS A 196 -5.98 8.76 -3.98
CA CYS A 196 -5.05 8.31 -2.94
C CYS A 196 -3.61 8.51 -3.43
N GLN A 197 -2.79 9.13 -2.59
CA GLN A 197 -1.35 9.26 -2.79
C GLN A 197 -0.61 8.53 -1.68
N LEU A 198 0.16 7.51 -2.07
CA LEU A 198 1.09 6.81 -1.19
C LEU A 198 2.50 7.36 -1.35
N TYR A 199 3.16 7.63 -0.23
CA TYR A 199 4.61 7.79 -0.15
C TYR A 199 5.26 6.51 0.37
N GLN A 200 6.12 5.91 -0.45
CA GLN A 200 6.90 4.71 -0.14
C GLN A 200 8.39 5.06 -0.06
N ARG A 201 8.99 4.93 1.13
CA ARG A 201 10.40 5.31 1.38
C ARG A 201 11.42 4.38 0.73
N SER A 202 11.02 3.14 0.47
CA SER A 202 11.87 2.07 -0.08
C SER A 202 11.02 1.15 -0.94
N ALA A 203 11.42 0.99 -2.19
CA ALA A 203 10.62 0.39 -3.24
C ALA A 203 11.45 -0.66 -3.99
N ASP A 204 11.24 -1.94 -3.65
CA ASP A 204 11.71 -3.04 -4.49
C ASP A 204 10.87 -3.07 -5.77
N MET A 205 11.43 -2.54 -6.85
CA MET A 205 10.77 -2.46 -8.15
C MET A 205 10.46 -3.85 -8.72
N GLY A 206 11.27 -4.86 -8.42
CA GLY A 206 11.13 -6.20 -8.97
C GLY A 206 10.05 -7.01 -8.29
N LEU A 207 9.94 -6.93 -6.96
CA LEU A 207 9.00 -7.75 -6.16
C LEU A 207 7.87 -6.93 -5.53
N GLY A 208 8.21 -5.93 -4.72
CA GLY A 208 7.27 -5.23 -3.84
C GLY A 208 6.34 -4.23 -4.55
N VAL A 209 6.88 -3.41 -5.46
CA VAL A 209 6.11 -2.32 -6.09
C VAL A 209 4.84 -2.78 -6.82
N PRO A 210 4.85 -3.86 -7.63
CA PRO A 210 3.61 -4.39 -8.24
C PRO A 210 2.55 -4.75 -7.21
N PHE A 211 2.97 -5.31 -6.06
CA PHE A 211 2.10 -5.67 -4.95
C PHE A 211 1.54 -4.41 -4.26
N ASN A 212 2.39 -3.39 -4.03
CA ASN A 212 1.98 -2.14 -3.37
C ASN A 212 1.02 -1.30 -4.24
N ILE A 213 1.21 -1.27 -5.56
CA ILE A 213 0.26 -0.63 -6.50
C ILE A 213 -1.13 -1.25 -6.35
N ALA A 214 -1.21 -2.58 -6.39
CA ALA A 214 -2.47 -3.30 -6.25
C ALA A 214 -3.10 -3.08 -4.86
N SER A 215 -2.32 -3.17 -3.79
CA SER A 215 -2.81 -3.01 -2.40
C SER A 215 -3.46 -1.65 -2.16
N TYR A 216 -2.77 -0.56 -2.51
CA TYR A 216 -3.32 0.79 -2.29
C TYR A 216 -4.41 1.19 -3.29
N SER A 217 -4.42 0.59 -4.48
CA SER A 217 -5.55 0.71 -5.41
C SER A 217 -6.79 0.02 -4.85
N LEU A 218 -6.64 -1.15 -4.24
CA LEU A 218 -7.72 -1.87 -3.58
C LEU A 218 -8.24 -1.10 -2.36
N LEU A 219 -7.36 -0.57 -1.51
CA LEU A 219 -7.77 0.28 -0.38
C LEU A 219 -8.58 1.49 -0.86
N THR A 220 -8.13 2.16 -1.92
CA THR A 220 -8.84 3.30 -2.50
C THR A 220 -10.22 2.90 -3.01
N TYR A 221 -10.33 1.75 -3.68
CA TYR A 221 -11.61 1.21 -4.15
C TYR A 221 -12.56 0.91 -2.99
N MET A 222 -12.07 0.24 -1.94
CA MET A 222 -12.84 -0.10 -0.73
C MET A 222 -13.36 1.17 -0.04
N LEU A 223 -12.50 2.17 0.18
CA LEU A 223 -12.87 3.44 0.80
C LEU A 223 -13.92 4.18 -0.02
N THR A 224 -13.74 4.22 -1.34
CA THR A 224 -14.70 4.86 -2.25
C THR A 224 -16.08 4.20 -2.14
N HIS A 225 -16.11 2.86 -2.10
CA HIS A 225 -17.35 2.09 -1.95
C HIS A 225 -18.07 2.38 -0.63
N ILE A 226 -17.38 2.31 0.51
CA ILE A 226 -18.03 2.49 1.83
C ILE A 226 -18.39 3.95 2.15
N THR A 227 -17.85 4.91 1.41
CA THR A 227 -18.16 6.35 1.57
C THR A 227 -19.13 6.88 0.52
N ASN A 228 -19.70 6.00 -0.32
CA ASN A 228 -20.63 6.35 -1.39
C ASN A 228 -20.07 7.39 -2.38
N LEU A 229 -18.75 7.42 -2.55
CA LEU A 229 -18.09 8.23 -3.57
C LEU A 229 -18.02 7.46 -4.90
N LYS A 230 -17.74 8.16 -6.00
CA LYS A 230 -17.62 7.54 -7.31
C LYS A 230 -16.23 6.94 -7.50
N VAL A 231 -16.16 5.63 -7.71
CA VAL A 231 -15.20 5.03 -8.64
C VAL A 231 -15.91 5.13 -9.98
N LEU A 232 -15.45 5.93 -10.95
CA LEU A 232 -16.21 6.14 -12.19
C LEU A 232 -16.62 4.78 -12.79
N ARG A 233 -17.93 4.50 -12.73
CA ARG A 233 -18.61 3.53 -13.58
C ARG A 233 -19.28 4.35 -14.67
N ASP A 234 -19.18 3.87 -15.90
CA ASP A 234 -20.03 4.32 -16.99
C ASP A 234 -21.50 4.29 -16.51
N ILE A 235 -22.10 5.47 -16.27
CA ILE A 235 -23.55 5.58 -16.12
C ILE A 235 -24.10 5.43 -17.53
N LYS A 236 -24.21 4.19 -18.00
CA LYS A 236 -25.05 3.86 -19.15
C LYS A 236 -26.37 3.26 -18.66
N ARG A 237 -27.38 4.12 -18.77
CA ARG A 237 -28.82 3.84 -18.94
C ARG A 237 -29.58 3.32 -17.72
N GLU A 238 -30.04 4.26 -16.89
CA GLU A 238 -31.46 4.23 -16.55
C GLU A 238 -32.24 4.69 -17.79
N LYS A 239 -32.75 3.72 -18.54
CA LYS A 239 -33.92 3.94 -19.39
C LYS A 239 -35.13 3.81 -18.49
N ASN A 240 -35.95 4.85 -18.48
CA ASN A 240 -37.37 4.90 -18.12
C ASN A 240 -38.02 3.58 -17.68
N GLN A 241 -38.52 3.56 -16.46
CA GLN A 241 -39.92 3.25 -16.14
C GLN A 241 -40.33 3.99 -14.88
#